data_AF-A0A9D2AUI9-F1
#
_entry.id   AF-A0A9D2AUI9-F1
#
_cell.length_a   1.000
_cell.length_b   1.000
_cell.length_c   1.000
_cell.angle_alpha   90.00
_cell.angle_beta   90.00
_cell.angle_gamma   90.00
#
_symmetry.space_group_name_H-M   'P 1'
#
loop_
_entity.id
_entity.type
_entity.pdbx_description
1 polymer ?
#
loop_
_entity_poly.entity_id
_entity_poly.type
_entity_poly.pdbx_seq_one_letter_code
_entity_poly.pdbx_strand_id
1 'polypeptide(L)'
;MKIDLSPESLTEAVKQAVEQVNLIRQKHPEFQDTRQSLLLFQERFYIKLLNNLFESREQFRLQKEEFEISLDAGSYAAATVQFIRNTDPGNDPSGAGRDIPLNIYSQTLQMFQELLSKYISCHILALDTHFLAAIFLLDDSYTGDWKEQVRSALENTGKMLHNYYGVSFLASIGGLVHDALDLSSSYSDSRQLLPYLSDSAPILFSDERSDAGSLRNVFSMSLFRDDISRAFQELDESSLRTTLDTIRALLEEDHIHFSQALDAASSILHFAMTLLSDGPDIVSQIFSNEPDTFGISPNYLSQLFKKHMNVGISEYITSQKIDESRKLLKETNLKIYEISDQLGFESSFYFSKVFKKITGLSPKDFRNRP
;
A
#
# COMPACT_ATOMS: atom_id res chain seq x y z
N MET A 1 13.79 8.69 42.94
CA MET A 1 13.75 7.28 43.37
C MET A 1 14.86 6.56 42.62
N LYS A 2 15.91 6.09 43.31
CA LYS A 2 16.89 5.19 42.68
C LYS A 2 16.12 3.91 42.32
N ILE A 3 16.00 3.62 41.03
CA ILE A 3 15.46 2.35 40.57
C ILE A 3 16.57 1.33 40.83
N ASP A 4 16.35 0.45 41.79
CA ASP A 4 17.28 -0.61 42.12
C ASP A 4 17.19 -1.67 41.01
N LEU A 5 18.17 -1.69 40.10
CA LEU A 5 18.21 -2.56 38.93
C LEU A 5 18.73 -3.96 39.31
N SER A 6 18.12 -4.58 40.32
CA SER A 6 18.42 -5.98 40.65
C SER A 6 17.71 -6.92 39.67
N PRO A 7 18.28 -8.11 39.39
CA PRO A 7 17.62 -9.13 38.57
C PRO A 7 16.22 -9.50 39.10
N GLU A 8 16.02 -9.48 40.42
CA GLU A 8 14.69 -9.72 41.01
C GLU A 8 13.73 -8.56 40.72
N SER A 9 14.17 -7.30 40.86
CA SER A 9 13.33 -6.13 40.57
C SER A 9 12.89 -6.07 39.11
N LEU A 10 13.78 -6.45 38.18
CA LEU A 10 13.46 -6.53 36.75
C LEU A 10 12.44 -7.64 36.47
N THR A 11 12.60 -8.80 37.11
CA THR A 11 11.68 -9.94 36.99
C THR A 11 10.29 -9.59 37.51
N GLU A 12 10.22 -8.86 38.62
CA GLU A 12 8.97 -8.42 39.24
C GLU A 12 8.27 -7.34 38.39
N ALA A 13 9.04 -6.39 37.83
CA ALA A 13 8.52 -5.39 36.90
C ALA A 13 7.96 -6.01 35.61
N VAL A 14 8.64 -7.02 35.05
CA VAL A 14 8.15 -7.76 33.87
C VAL A 14 6.87 -8.53 34.20
N LYS A 15 6.79 -9.19 35.38
CA LYS A 15 5.56 -9.87 35.82
C LYS A 15 4.38 -8.90 35.95
N GLN A 16 4.60 -7.74 36.58
CA GLN A 16 3.56 -6.71 36.72
C GLN A 16 3.13 -6.13 35.37
N ALA A 17 4.06 -5.93 34.43
CA ALA A 17 3.73 -5.48 33.08
C ALA A 17 2.88 -6.51 32.32
N VAL A 18 3.21 -7.79 32.42
CA VAL A 18 2.44 -8.89 31.82
C VAL A 18 1.04 -8.97 32.42
N GLU A 19 0.89 -8.85 33.74
CA GLU A 19 -0.43 -8.80 34.39
C GLU A 19 -1.25 -7.59 33.93
N GLN A 20 -0.66 -6.41 33.82
CA GLN A 20 -1.32 -5.19 33.34
C GLN A 20 -1.80 -5.35 31.88
N VAL A 21 -0.96 -5.91 31.02
CA VAL A 21 -1.33 -6.19 29.62
C VAL A 21 -2.49 -7.19 29.53
N ASN A 22 -2.48 -8.25 30.36
CA ASN A 22 -3.57 -9.22 30.42
C ASN A 22 -4.87 -8.60 30.94
N LEU A 23 -4.80 -7.70 31.92
CA LEU A 23 -5.96 -6.97 32.44
C LEU A 23 -6.58 -6.03 31.39
N ILE A 24 -5.73 -5.37 30.58
CA ILE A 24 -6.17 -4.51 29.47
C ILE A 24 -6.82 -5.35 28.37
N ARG A 25 -6.23 -6.50 28.02
CA ARG A 25 -6.81 -7.46 27.06
C ARG A 25 -8.15 -8.05 27.53
N GLN A 26 -8.36 -8.23 28.83
CA GLN A 26 -9.66 -8.67 29.36
C GLN A 26 -10.74 -7.59 29.26
N LYS A 27 -10.36 -6.30 29.37
CA LYS A 27 -11.30 -5.17 29.31
C LYS A 27 -11.68 -4.76 27.89
N HIS A 28 -10.93 -5.19 26.89
CA HIS A 28 -11.15 -4.87 25.48
C HIS A 28 -11.24 -6.16 24.64
N PRO A 29 -12.44 -6.70 24.44
CA PRO A 29 -12.66 -7.92 23.66
C PRO A 29 -12.14 -7.80 22.22
N GLU A 30 -12.11 -6.59 21.65
CA GLU A 30 -11.54 -6.33 20.32
C GLU A 30 -10.04 -6.64 20.18
N PHE A 31 -9.28 -6.68 21.29
CA PHE A 31 -7.85 -7.01 21.30
C PHE A 31 -7.55 -8.43 21.77
N GLN A 32 -8.57 -9.26 22.01
CA GLN A 32 -8.39 -10.67 22.36
C GLN A 32 -8.10 -11.53 21.13
N ASP A 33 -8.61 -11.14 19.96
CA ASP A 33 -8.42 -11.91 18.72
C ASP A 33 -7.11 -11.53 18.03
N THR A 34 -6.02 -12.08 18.57
CA THR A 34 -4.65 -11.89 18.09
C THR A 34 -4.51 -12.29 16.61
N ARG A 35 -5.34 -13.22 16.12
CA ARG A 35 -5.36 -13.65 14.72
C ARG A 35 -5.93 -12.60 13.77
N GLN A 36 -7.02 -11.92 14.15
CA GLN A 36 -7.57 -10.83 13.32
C GLN A 36 -6.58 -9.67 13.19
N SER A 37 -5.86 -9.36 14.25
CA SER A 37 -4.83 -8.32 14.23
C SER A 37 -3.69 -8.69 13.28
N LEU A 38 -3.22 -9.94 13.32
CA LEU A 38 -2.15 -10.43 12.44
C LEU A 38 -2.54 -10.37 10.95
N LEU A 39 -3.75 -10.81 10.60
CA LEU A 39 -4.26 -10.75 9.22
C LEU A 39 -4.26 -9.32 8.67
N LEU A 40 -4.68 -8.34 9.48
CA LEU A 40 -4.67 -6.94 9.08
C LEU A 40 -3.24 -6.41 8.84
N PHE A 41 -2.27 -6.84 9.65
CA PHE A 41 -0.86 -6.47 9.44
C PHE A 41 -0.28 -7.12 8.17
N GLN A 42 -0.65 -8.37 7.89
CA GLN A 42 -0.27 -9.05 6.65
C GLN A 42 -0.83 -8.33 5.42
N GLU A 43 -2.12 -7.97 5.42
CA GLU A 43 -2.73 -7.20 4.31
C GLU A 43 -1.98 -5.88 4.09
N ARG A 44 -1.69 -5.13 5.16
CA ARG A 44 -0.93 -3.87 5.06
C ARG A 44 0.47 -4.07 4.51
N PHE A 45 1.15 -5.15 4.86
CA PHE A 45 2.44 -5.49 4.31
C PHE A 45 2.37 -5.68 2.79
N TYR A 46 1.40 -6.45 2.30
CA TYR A 46 1.25 -6.68 0.85
C TYR A 46 0.86 -5.40 0.10
N ILE A 47 0.00 -4.55 0.68
CA ILE A 47 -0.29 -3.22 0.12
C ILE A 47 0.99 -2.40 0.00
N LYS A 48 1.83 -2.38 1.04
CA LYS A 48 3.12 -1.67 0.98
C LYS A 48 4.06 -2.26 -0.07
N LEU A 49 4.08 -3.58 -0.20
CA LEU A 49 4.92 -4.28 -1.16
C LEU A 49 4.55 -3.92 -2.61
N LEU A 50 3.26 -4.05 -2.94
CA LEU A 50 2.76 -3.77 -4.29
C LEU A 50 2.90 -2.30 -4.70
N ASN A 51 2.89 -1.37 -3.73
CA ASN A 51 3.01 0.06 -3.98
C ASN A 51 4.43 0.62 -3.75
N ASN A 52 5.44 -0.25 -3.58
CA ASN A 52 6.83 0.14 -3.35
C ASN A 52 7.01 1.14 -2.17
N LEU A 53 6.37 0.83 -1.03
CA LEU A 53 6.34 1.68 0.17
C LEU A 53 7.32 1.20 1.27
N PHE A 54 8.24 0.31 0.95
CA PHE A 54 9.33 -0.04 1.85
C PHE A 54 10.51 0.92 1.63
N GLU A 55 10.99 1.52 2.72
CA GLU A 55 12.10 2.47 2.69
C GLU A 55 13.45 1.77 2.52
N SER A 56 13.54 0.49 2.92
CA SER A 56 14.74 -0.31 2.80
C SER A 56 14.44 -1.81 2.78
N ARG A 57 15.40 -2.58 2.24
CA ARG A 57 15.36 -4.05 2.25
C ARG A 57 15.36 -4.63 3.68
N GLU A 58 16.01 -3.97 4.63
CA GLU A 58 15.97 -4.37 6.04
C GLU A 58 14.59 -4.17 6.66
N GLN A 59 13.93 -3.04 6.39
CA GLN A 59 12.55 -2.81 6.85
C GLN A 59 11.59 -3.88 6.31
N PHE A 60 11.72 -4.21 5.02
CA PHE A 60 10.98 -5.29 4.40
C PHE A 60 11.23 -6.63 5.10
N ARG A 61 12.50 -6.99 5.32
CA ARG A 61 12.90 -8.26 5.96
C ARG A 61 12.34 -8.39 7.38
N LEU A 62 12.48 -7.35 8.19
CA LEU A 62 11.99 -7.33 9.58
C LEU A 62 10.47 -7.47 9.65
N GLN A 63 9.72 -6.74 8.80
CA GLN A 63 8.26 -6.84 8.78
C GLN A 63 7.76 -8.18 8.21
N LYS A 64 8.47 -8.74 7.22
CA LYS A 64 8.17 -10.09 6.69
C LYS A 64 8.28 -11.13 7.81
N GLU A 65 9.34 -11.05 8.62
CA GLU A 65 9.59 -11.93 9.75
C GLU A 65 8.58 -11.70 10.89
N GLU A 66 8.31 -10.44 11.26
CA GLU A 66 7.37 -10.05 12.32
C GLU A 66 5.93 -10.49 12.03
N PHE A 67 5.50 -10.43 10.77
CA PHE A 67 4.13 -10.76 10.36
C PHE A 67 3.99 -12.18 9.82
N GLU A 68 5.02 -13.02 9.96
CA GLU A 68 5.03 -14.43 9.55
C GLU A 68 4.66 -14.62 8.06
N ILE A 69 5.15 -13.72 7.19
CA ILE A 69 4.79 -13.70 5.76
C ILE A 69 5.70 -14.63 4.96
N SER A 70 5.09 -15.59 4.28
CA SER A 70 5.77 -16.54 3.39
C SER A 70 5.88 -15.97 1.97
N LEU A 71 7.10 -15.59 1.58
CA LEU A 71 7.48 -15.11 0.24
C LEU A 71 8.85 -15.71 -0.10
N ASP A 72 8.88 -17.04 -0.21
CA ASP A 72 10.11 -17.82 -0.36
C ASP A 72 10.17 -18.56 -1.71
N ALA A 73 9.42 -18.05 -2.70
CA ALA A 73 9.40 -18.58 -4.06
C ALA A 73 10.59 -18.06 -4.88
N GLY A 74 10.95 -18.83 -5.91
CA GLY A 74 12.05 -18.49 -6.84
C GLY A 74 11.70 -17.34 -7.78
N SER A 75 10.41 -17.12 -8.06
CA SER A 75 9.92 -16.03 -8.89
C SER A 75 8.50 -15.62 -8.49
N TYR A 76 8.09 -14.44 -8.91
CA TYR A 76 6.78 -13.87 -8.60
C TYR A 76 6.19 -13.16 -9.82
N ALA A 77 4.86 -13.11 -9.86
CA ALA A 77 4.12 -12.24 -10.77
C ALA A 77 2.92 -11.67 -10.04
N ALA A 78 2.61 -10.40 -10.28
CA ALA A 78 1.42 -9.75 -9.75
C ALA A 78 0.37 -9.60 -10.85
N ALA A 79 -0.88 -9.70 -10.45
CA ALA A 79 -2.03 -9.52 -11.32
C ALA A 79 -3.07 -8.62 -10.69
N THR A 80 -3.75 -7.85 -11.54
CA THR A 80 -4.94 -7.10 -11.16
C THR A 80 -6.16 -7.81 -11.75
N VAL A 81 -7.11 -8.15 -10.90
CA VAL A 81 -8.32 -8.87 -11.26
C VAL A 81 -9.54 -8.02 -10.90
N GLN A 82 -10.54 -8.03 -11.77
CA GLN A 82 -11.81 -7.35 -11.58
C GLN A 82 -12.94 -8.35 -11.78
N PHE A 83 -13.82 -8.48 -10.80
CA PHE A 83 -15.03 -9.27 -10.99
C PHE A 83 -16.07 -8.48 -11.79
N ILE A 84 -16.74 -9.16 -12.71
CA ILE A 84 -17.80 -8.60 -13.55
C ILE A 84 -19.04 -9.48 -13.48
N ARG A 85 -20.20 -8.83 -13.35
CA ARG A 85 -21.47 -9.54 -13.48
C ARG A 85 -21.75 -9.78 -14.96
N ASN A 86 -22.12 -11.01 -15.30
CA ASN A 86 -22.52 -11.33 -16.66
C ASN A 86 -23.93 -10.75 -16.91
N THR A 87 -23.99 -9.59 -17.56
CA THR A 87 -25.24 -8.95 -17.98
C THR A 87 -25.46 -9.21 -19.47
N ASP A 88 -26.70 -9.50 -19.86
CA ASP A 88 -27.05 -9.63 -21.27
C ASP A 88 -26.73 -8.31 -21.99
N PRO A 89 -25.86 -8.31 -23.03
CA PRO A 89 -25.41 -7.08 -23.69
C PRO A 89 -26.54 -6.28 -24.33
N GLY A 90 -27.72 -6.88 -24.52
CA GLY A 90 -28.92 -6.21 -25.03
C GLY A 90 -29.67 -5.34 -24.00
N ASN A 91 -29.39 -5.47 -22.70
CA ASN A 91 -30.19 -4.85 -21.63
C ASN A 91 -29.50 -3.68 -20.92
N ASP A 92 -28.18 -3.52 -21.09
CA ASP A 92 -27.44 -2.38 -20.54
C ASP A 92 -26.24 -1.98 -21.42
N PRO A 93 -26.47 -1.12 -22.43
CA PRO A 93 -25.42 -0.63 -23.33
C PRO A 93 -24.46 0.37 -22.66
N SER A 94 -24.71 0.78 -21.41
CA SER A 94 -23.89 1.76 -20.69
C SER A 94 -22.76 1.14 -19.87
N GLY A 95 -22.79 -0.18 -19.65
CA GLY A 95 -21.81 -0.90 -18.82
C GLY A 95 -21.95 -0.64 -17.32
N ALA A 96 -22.90 0.20 -16.88
CA ALA A 96 -23.11 0.59 -15.49
C ALA A 96 -23.64 -0.56 -14.60
N GLY A 97 -24.16 -1.63 -15.18
CA GLY A 97 -24.67 -2.83 -14.50
C GLY A 97 -23.66 -3.97 -14.31
N ARG A 98 -22.36 -3.77 -14.63
CA ARG A 98 -21.32 -4.80 -14.43
C ARG A 98 -20.87 -4.94 -12.97
N ASP A 99 -21.21 -3.99 -12.11
CA ASP A 99 -20.82 -4.00 -10.71
C ASP A 99 -21.53 -5.09 -9.91
N ILE A 100 -20.78 -5.68 -8.97
CA ILE A 100 -21.27 -6.77 -8.13
C ILE A 100 -21.74 -6.20 -6.79
N PRO A 101 -22.98 -6.50 -6.35
CA PRO A 101 -23.44 -6.15 -5.01
C PRO A 101 -22.49 -6.64 -3.92
N LEU A 102 -22.27 -5.81 -2.89
CA LEU A 102 -21.26 -6.05 -1.85
C LEU A 102 -21.41 -7.43 -1.14
N ASN A 103 -22.64 -7.90 -0.97
CA ASN A 103 -22.93 -9.21 -0.37
C ASN A 103 -22.50 -10.40 -1.25
N ILE A 104 -22.55 -10.25 -2.57
CA ILE A 104 -22.09 -11.25 -3.53
C ILE A 104 -20.58 -11.17 -3.68
N TYR A 105 -20.01 -9.96 -3.61
CA TYR A 105 -18.57 -9.73 -3.72
C TYR A 105 -17.77 -10.52 -2.67
N SER A 106 -18.14 -10.43 -1.38
CA SER A 106 -17.42 -11.13 -0.31
C SER A 106 -17.43 -12.66 -0.47
N GLN A 107 -18.57 -13.22 -0.88
CA GLN A 107 -18.72 -14.66 -1.15
C GLN A 107 -17.90 -15.09 -2.38
N THR A 108 -17.93 -14.27 -3.43
CA THR A 108 -17.18 -14.50 -4.67
C THR A 108 -15.68 -14.45 -4.39
N LEU A 109 -15.21 -13.47 -3.61
CA LEU A 109 -13.81 -13.33 -3.21
C LEU A 109 -13.33 -14.55 -2.42
N GLN A 110 -14.10 -14.98 -1.41
CA GLN A 110 -13.74 -16.15 -0.61
C GLN A 110 -13.66 -17.41 -1.46
N MET A 111 -14.62 -17.61 -2.37
CA MET A 111 -14.61 -18.73 -3.30
C MET A 111 -13.45 -18.65 -4.30
N PHE A 112 -13.19 -17.47 -4.86
CA PHE A 112 -12.07 -17.25 -5.78
C PHE A 112 -10.74 -17.61 -5.11
N GLN A 113 -10.56 -17.19 -3.85
CA GLN A 113 -9.40 -17.53 -3.03
C GLN A 113 -9.24 -19.04 -2.84
N GLU A 114 -10.33 -19.73 -2.45
CA GLU A 114 -10.30 -21.16 -2.22
C GLU A 114 -10.06 -21.97 -3.51
N LEU A 115 -10.59 -21.50 -4.64
CA LEU A 115 -10.45 -22.18 -5.94
C LEU A 115 -9.08 -21.96 -6.55
N LEU A 116 -8.61 -20.70 -6.61
CA LEU A 116 -7.33 -20.39 -7.27
C LEU A 116 -6.16 -21.06 -6.54
N SER A 117 -6.19 -21.07 -5.21
CA SER A 117 -5.17 -21.72 -4.37
C SER A 117 -5.09 -23.24 -4.53
N LYS A 118 -6.10 -23.90 -5.12
CA LYS A 118 -6.05 -25.33 -5.48
C LYS A 118 -5.24 -25.60 -6.74
N TYR A 119 -5.11 -24.60 -7.62
CA TYR A 119 -4.43 -24.73 -8.90
C TYR A 119 -3.01 -24.16 -8.87
N ILE A 120 -2.79 -23.06 -8.14
CA ILE A 120 -1.52 -22.37 -8.11
C ILE A 120 -1.28 -21.73 -6.74
N SER A 121 -0.02 -21.69 -6.31
CA SER A 121 0.35 -20.98 -5.08
C SER A 121 0.18 -19.47 -5.31
N CYS A 122 -0.73 -18.86 -4.57
CA CYS A 122 -1.01 -17.43 -4.70
C CYS A 122 -1.46 -16.82 -3.38
N HIS A 123 -1.15 -15.53 -3.22
CA HIS A 123 -1.75 -14.68 -2.21
C HIS A 123 -2.73 -13.72 -2.89
N ILE A 124 -3.94 -13.58 -2.35
CA ILE A 124 -4.97 -12.69 -2.91
C ILE A 124 -5.30 -11.62 -1.88
N LEU A 125 -5.23 -10.38 -2.35
CA LEU A 125 -5.50 -9.18 -1.57
C LEU A 125 -6.67 -8.43 -2.20
N ALA A 126 -7.75 -8.23 -1.45
CA ALA A 126 -8.81 -7.32 -1.86
C ALA A 126 -8.34 -5.88 -1.69
N LEU A 127 -8.38 -5.09 -2.76
CA LEU A 127 -7.96 -3.68 -2.75
C LEU A 127 -9.16 -2.78 -2.46
N ASP A 128 -10.25 -3.02 -3.18
CA ASP A 128 -11.54 -2.39 -2.96
C ASP A 128 -12.67 -3.35 -3.37
N THR A 129 -13.88 -2.82 -3.63
CA THR A 129 -15.06 -3.60 -4.03
C THR A 129 -15.08 -3.97 -5.52
N HIS A 130 -14.10 -3.53 -6.30
CA HIS A 130 -14.02 -3.75 -7.75
C HIS A 130 -12.75 -4.49 -8.13
N PHE A 131 -11.63 -4.21 -7.46
CA PHE A 131 -10.32 -4.74 -7.79
C PHE A 131 -9.73 -5.58 -6.65
N LEU A 132 -9.06 -6.64 -7.06
CA LEU A 132 -8.20 -7.46 -6.21
C LEU A 132 -6.84 -7.64 -6.87
N ALA A 133 -5.81 -7.73 -6.04
CA ALA A 133 -4.47 -8.12 -6.46
C ALA A 133 -4.27 -9.61 -6.19
N ALA A 134 -3.74 -10.34 -7.17
CA ALA A 134 -3.26 -11.71 -6.99
C ALA A 134 -1.74 -11.73 -7.16
N ILE A 135 -1.03 -12.23 -6.16
CA ILE A 135 0.41 -12.43 -6.17
C ILE A 135 0.64 -13.92 -6.38
N PHE A 136 1.21 -14.30 -7.50
CA PHE A 136 1.58 -15.68 -7.80
C PHE A 136 2.98 -15.97 -7.26
N LEU A 137 3.10 -17.06 -6.51
CA LEU A 137 4.36 -17.57 -5.96
C LEU A 137 4.80 -18.73 -6.85
N LEU A 138 5.85 -18.50 -7.64
CA LEU A 138 6.29 -19.40 -8.69
C LEU A 138 7.62 -20.06 -8.29
N ASP A 139 7.56 -21.34 -7.91
CA ASP A 139 8.72 -22.16 -7.55
C ASP A 139 9.34 -22.87 -8.76
N ASP A 140 10.61 -23.26 -8.66
CA ASP A 140 11.33 -24.03 -9.70
C ASP A 140 10.69 -25.40 -10.03
N SER A 141 9.72 -25.85 -9.23
CA SER A 141 8.90 -27.03 -9.51
C SER A 141 8.04 -26.87 -10.78
N TYR A 142 7.82 -25.63 -11.21
CA TYR A 142 7.12 -25.29 -12.44
C TYR A 142 8.07 -25.45 -13.63
N THR A 143 8.16 -26.67 -14.17
CA THR A 143 9.05 -27.05 -15.28
C THR A 143 8.62 -26.55 -16.68
N GLY A 144 7.84 -25.47 -16.78
CA GLY A 144 7.23 -25.00 -18.04
C GLY A 144 6.97 -23.48 -18.11
N ASP A 145 6.26 -23.04 -19.15
CA ASP A 145 5.84 -21.64 -19.34
C ASP A 145 4.88 -21.22 -18.22
N TRP A 146 5.37 -20.41 -17.29
CA TRP A 146 4.62 -19.92 -16.13
C TRP A 146 3.30 -19.23 -16.54
N LYS A 147 3.26 -18.62 -17.73
CA LYS A 147 2.06 -17.93 -18.24
C LYS A 147 0.94 -18.91 -18.50
N GLU A 148 1.23 -20.05 -19.11
CA GLU A 148 0.23 -21.08 -19.39
C GLU A 148 -0.36 -21.65 -18.10
N GLN A 149 0.46 -21.77 -17.06
CA GLN A 149 0.00 -22.26 -15.75
C GLN A 149 -0.91 -21.25 -15.05
N VAL A 150 -0.49 -19.99 -14.99
CA VAL A 150 -1.31 -18.90 -14.43
C VAL A 150 -2.62 -18.77 -15.22
N ARG A 151 -2.55 -18.80 -16.55
CA ARG A 151 -3.72 -18.73 -17.44
C ARG A 151 -4.66 -19.89 -17.19
N SER A 152 -4.17 -21.13 -17.18
CA SER A 152 -4.97 -22.33 -16.93
C SER A 152 -5.63 -22.30 -15.54
N ALA A 153 -4.90 -21.88 -14.49
CA ALA A 153 -5.43 -21.75 -13.14
C ALA A 153 -6.58 -20.72 -13.06
N LEU A 154 -6.39 -19.56 -13.67
CA LEU A 154 -7.41 -18.51 -13.77
C LEU A 154 -8.62 -18.98 -14.58
N GLU A 155 -8.43 -19.56 -15.77
CA GLU A 155 -9.53 -20.06 -16.61
C GLU A 155 -10.36 -21.13 -15.90
N ASN A 156 -9.71 -22.07 -15.20
CA ASN A 156 -10.41 -23.11 -14.45
C ASN A 156 -11.21 -22.51 -13.27
N THR A 157 -10.63 -21.54 -12.57
CA THR A 157 -11.31 -20.82 -11.50
C THR A 157 -12.49 -20.01 -12.04
N GLY A 158 -12.34 -19.34 -13.18
CA GLY A 158 -13.38 -18.56 -13.83
C GLY A 158 -14.58 -19.40 -14.28
N LYS A 159 -14.31 -20.58 -14.87
CA LYS A 159 -15.37 -21.54 -15.22
C LYS A 159 -16.20 -21.96 -14.01
N MET A 160 -15.54 -22.24 -12.87
CA MET A 160 -16.24 -22.60 -11.65
C MET A 160 -17.03 -21.43 -11.06
N LEU A 161 -16.44 -20.24 -10.94
CA LEU A 161 -17.15 -19.05 -10.45
C LEU A 161 -18.40 -18.73 -11.28
N HIS A 162 -18.29 -18.84 -12.60
CA HIS A 162 -19.42 -18.63 -13.50
C HIS A 162 -20.54 -19.64 -13.23
N ASN A 163 -20.21 -20.93 -13.07
CA ASN A 163 -21.20 -21.98 -12.82
C ASN A 163 -21.91 -21.85 -11.46
N TYR A 164 -21.21 -21.41 -10.41
CA TYR A 164 -21.77 -21.31 -9.06
C TYR A 164 -22.47 -19.98 -8.78
N TYR A 165 -21.93 -18.87 -9.29
CA TYR A 165 -22.38 -17.52 -8.93
C TYR A 165 -22.84 -16.66 -10.12
N GLY A 166 -22.67 -17.13 -11.36
CA GLY A 166 -22.94 -16.32 -12.55
C GLY A 166 -21.99 -15.12 -12.70
N VAL A 167 -20.86 -15.16 -12.00
CA VAL A 167 -19.85 -14.10 -11.99
C VAL A 167 -18.69 -14.51 -12.88
N SER A 168 -18.21 -13.56 -13.68
CA SER A 168 -17.00 -13.69 -14.48
C SER A 168 -15.95 -12.72 -13.96
N PHE A 169 -14.73 -12.79 -14.46
CA PHE A 169 -13.69 -11.83 -14.11
C PHE A 169 -12.81 -11.49 -15.30
N LEU A 170 -12.15 -10.34 -15.20
CA LEU A 170 -11.08 -9.91 -16.08
C LEU A 170 -9.79 -9.90 -15.27
N ALA A 171 -8.69 -10.36 -15.84
CA ALA A 171 -7.40 -10.44 -15.18
C ALA A 171 -6.29 -9.91 -16.09
N SER A 172 -5.47 -9.05 -15.55
CA SER A 172 -4.23 -8.58 -16.17
C SER A 172 -3.05 -9.04 -15.33
N ILE A 173 -1.99 -9.52 -15.98
CA ILE A 173 -0.81 -10.07 -15.31
C ILE A 173 0.42 -9.32 -15.80
N GLY A 174 1.26 -8.89 -14.85
CA GLY A 174 2.50 -8.19 -15.14
C GLY A 174 3.67 -9.11 -15.48
N GLY A 175 4.86 -8.49 -15.62
CA GLY A 175 6.10 -9.21 -15.90
C GLY A 175 6.52 -10.15 -14.77
N LEU A 176 7.30 -11.18 -15.10
CA LEU A 176 7.91 -12.08 -14.13
C LEU A 176 9.07 -11.37 -13.43
N VAL A 177 9.11 -11.44 -12.10
CA VAL A 177 10.21 -10.90 -11.27
C VAL A 177 10.83 -11.99 -10.41
N HIS A 178 12.10 -11.83 -10.06
CA HIS A 178 12.86 -12.83 -9.27
C HIS A 178 13.12 -12.39 -7.83
N ASP A 179 12.78 -11.14 -7.50
CA ASP A 179 12.86 -10.59 -6.15
C ASP A 179 11.47 -10.12 -5.71
N ALA A 180 11.10 -10.42 -4.46
CA ALA A 180 9.81 -10.03 -3.91
C ALA A 180 9.64 -8.50 -3.86
N LEU A 181 10.72 -7.73 -3.69
CA LEU A 181 10.64 -6.26 -3.71
C LEU A 181 10.28 -5.70 -5.10
N ASP A 182 10.58 -6.44 -6.15
CA ASP A 182 10.28 -6.06 -7.53
C ASP A 182 8.80 -6.34 -7.90
N LEU A 183 8.01 -6.98 -7.01
CA LEU A 183 6.57 -7.21 -7.23
C LEU A 183 5.79 -5.93 -7.54
N SER A 184 6.26 -4.78 -7.06
CA SER A 184 5.68 -3.48 -7.39
C SER A 184 5.75 -3.16 -8.89
N SER A 185 6.82 -3.55 -9.58
CA SER A 185 6.97 -3.36 -11.03
C SER A 185 5.99 -4.26 -11.80
N SER A 186 5.96 -5.56 -11.47
CA SER A 186 4.99 -6.51 -12.01
C SER A 186 3.54 -6.04 -11.79
N TYR A 187 3.25 -5.53 -10.59
CA TYR A 187 1.91 -5.04 -10.29
C TYR A 187 1.56 -3.79 -11.11
N SER A 188 2.50 -2.85 -11.27
CA SER A 188 2.35 -1.70 -12.15
C SER A 188 2.04 -2.12 -13.58
N ASP A 189 2.79 -3.08 -14.13
CA ASP A 189 2.58 -3.61 -15.49
C ASP A 189 1.16 -4.17 -15.65
N SER A 190 0.68 -4.94 -14.66
CA SER A 190 -0.69 -5.48 -14.69
C SER A 190 -1.74 -4.37 -14.77
N ARG A 191 -1.58 -3.31 -13.97
CA ARG A 191 -2.55 -2.21 -13.92
C ARG A 191 -2.60 -1.42 -15.22
N GLN A 192 -1.49 -1.34 -15.95
CA GLN A 192 -1.42 -0.69 -17.26
C GLN A 192 -2.24 -1.42 -18.33
N LEU A 193 -2.50 -2.72 -18.14
CA LEU A 193 -3.28 -3.53 -19.08
C LEU A 193 -4.80 -3.41 -18.89
N LEU A 194 -5.27 -2.84 -17.76
CA LEU A 194 -6.70 -2.76 -17.42
C LEU A 194 -7.59 -2.17 -18.54
N PRO A 195 -7.22 -1.06 -19.22
CA PRO A 195 -8.06 -0.47 -20.27
C PRO A 195 -8.26 -1.36 -21.49
N TYR A 196 -7.43 -2.39 -21.64
CA TYR A 196 -7.44 -3.29 -22.79
C TYR A 196 -8.15 -4.61 -22.51
N LEU A 197 -8.55 -4.86 -21.26
CA LEU A 197 -9.33 -6.04 -20.90
C LEU A 197 -10.73 -5.94 -21.50
N SER A 198 -11.21 -7.05 -22.03
CA SER A 198 -12.54 -7.16 -22.62
C SER A 198 -13.06 -8.59 -22.52
N ASP A 199 -14.34 -8.80 -22.82
CA ASP A 199 -14.95 -10.12 -22.74
C ASP A 199 -14.34 -11.10 -23.78
N SER A 200 -13.78 -10.59 -24.88
CA SER A 200 -13.06 -11.39 -25.88
C SER A 200 -11.59 -11.68 -25.52
N ALA A 201 -11.01 -10.91 -24.60
CA ALA A 201 -9.67 -11.10 -24.08
C ALA A 201 -9.65 -10.89 -22.55
N PRO A 202 -10.25 -11.83 -21.79
CA PRO A 202 -10.46 -11.65 -20.35
C PRO A 202 -9.18 -11.81 -19.53
N ILE A 203 -8.12 -12.41 -20.10
CA ILE A 203 -6.84 -12.63 -19.44
C ILE A 203 -5.72 -12.15 -20.36
N LEU A 204 -4.95 -11.15 -19.92
CA LEU A 204 -3.84 -10.55 -20.66
C LEU A 204 -2.54 -10.54 -19.85
N PHE A 205 -1.41 -10.81 -20.52
CA PHE A 205 -0.07 -10.69 -19.95
C PHE A 205 0.69 -9.50 -20.54
N SER A 206 1.54 -8.86 -19.76
CA SER A 206 2.33 -7.68 -20.15
C SER A 206 3.11 -7.86 -21.45
N ASP A 207 3.73 -9.03 -21.63
CA ASP A 207 4.66 -9.26 -22.74
C ASP A 207 3.95 -9.76 -24.02
N GLU A 208 2.65 -10.02 -23.97
CA GLU A 208 1.88 -10.46 -25.15
C GLU A 208 1.57 -9.30 -26.12
N ARG A 209 1.96 -8.06 -25.78
CA ARG A 209 1.84 -6.89 -26.67
C ARG A 209 3.17 -6.48 -27.26
N SER A 210 3.21 -6.39 -28.60
CA SER A 210 4.34 -5.87 -29.39
C SER A 210 4.66 -4.39 -29.12
N ASP A 211 3.75 -3.69 -28.44
CA ASP A 211 3.86 -2.28 -28.04
C ASP A 211 4.66 -2.11 -26.74
N ALA A 212 5.23 -3.20 -26.18
CA ALA A 212 6.07 -3.21 -24.98
C ALA A 212 7.29 -2.28 -25.05
N GLY A 213 7.69 -1.84 -26.24
CA GLY A 213 8.67 -0.76 -26.42
C GLY A 213 8.16 0.61 -25.92
N SER A 214 6.87 0.90 -26.02
CA SER A 214 6.21 2.10 -25.47
C SER A 214 5.96 1.98 -23.96
N LEU A 215 5.79 0.76 -23.45
CA LEU A 215 5.69 0.45 -22.01
C LEU A 215 7.06 0.49 -21.30
N ARG A 216 8.17 0.70 -22.02
CA ARG A 216 9.52 0.83 -21.43
C ARG A 216 9.93 2.26 -21.09
N ASN A 217 9.22 3.27 -21.58
CA ASN A 217 9.38 4.68 -21.16
C ASN A 217 8.45 5.00 -19.98
N VAL A 218 8.34 4.07 -19.03
CA VAL A 218 7.46 4.24 -17.86
C VAL A 218 8.11 5.22 -16.90
N PHE A 219 7.60 6.45 -16.92
CA PHE A 219 7.76 7.38 -15.83
C PHE A 219 7.48 6.66 -14.50
N SER A 220 8.46 6.64 -13.61
CA SER A 220 8.34 6.04 -12.28
C SER A 220 8.87 7.01 -11.24
N MET A 221 8.04 7.36 -10.25
CA MET A 221 8.44 8.28 -9.19
C MET A 221 9.58 7.75 -8.31
N SER A 222 9.82 6.44 -8.28
CA SER A 222 10.95 5.85 -7.55
C SER A 222 12.29 6.40 -8.05
N LEU A 223 12.40 6.73 -9.34
CA LEU A 223 13.62 7.26 -9.95
C LEU A 223 13.96 8.69 -9.50
N PHE A 224 12.97 9.43 -8.99
CA PHE A 224 13.13 10.84 -8.60
C PHE A 224 13.07 11.06 -7.08
N ARG A 225 12.70 10.02 -6.31
CA ARG A 225 12.49 10.10 -4.85
C ARG A 225 13.77 10.50 -4.11
N ASP A 226 14.91 9.93 -4.48
CA ASP A 226 16.19 10.21 -3.84
C ASP A 226 16.67 11.62 -4.16
N ASP A 227 16.47 12.08 -5.40
CA ASP A 227 16.84 13.43 -5.83
C ASP A 227 15.99 14.50 -5.16
N ILE A 228 14.67 14.28 -5.04
CA ILE A 228 13.77 15.17 -4.29
C ILE A 228 14.19 15.20 -2.81
N SER A 229 14.36 14.04 -2.19
CA SER A 229 14.70 13.95 -0.76
C SER A 229 16.04 14.62 -0.45
N ARG A 230 17.05 14.41 -1.31
CA ARG A 230 18.37 15.04 -1.19
C ARG A 230 18.28 16.56 -1.36
N ALA A 231 17.57 17.04 -2.37
CA ALA A 231 17.39 18.47 -2.59
C ALA A 231 16.72 19.16 -1.40
N PHE A 232 15.75 18.51 -0.75
CA PHE A 232 15.15 19.01 0.49
C PHE A 232 16.11 19.00 1.68
N GLN A 233 16.87 17.92 1.89
CA GLN A 233 17.85 17.83 2.97
C GLN A 233 18.97 18.86 2.85
N GLU A 234 19.40 19.14 1.62
CA GLU A 234 20.46 20.10 1.32
C GLU A 234 19.93 21.53 1.17
N LEU A 235 18.62 21.75 1.28
CA LEU A 235 17.93 23.02 1.02
C LEU A 235 18.28 23.60 -0.37
N ASP A 236 18.48 22.71 -1.35
CA ASP A 236 18.84 23.06 -2.72
C ASP A 236 17.59 23.22 -3.60
N GLU A 237 17.10 24.45 -3.66
CA GLU A 237 15.97 24.85 -4.51
C GLU A 237 16.24 24.56 -6.00
N SER A 238 17.48 24.73 -6.46
CA SER A 238 17.82 24.60 -7.87
C SER A 238 17.77 23.15 -8.36
N SER A 239 18.26 22.22 -7.54
CA SER A 239 18.16 20.79 -7.79
C SER A 239 16.71 20.32 -7.70
N LEU A 240 15.95 20.77 -6.68
CA LEU A 240 14.53 20.43 -6.56
C LEU A 240 13.74 20.88 -7.80
N ARG A 241 13.96 22.12 -8.25
CA ARG A 241 13.30 22.67 -9.43
C ARG A 241 13.65 21.90 -10.69
N THR A 242 14.91 21.51 -10.87
CA THR A 242 15.37 20.71 -12.01
C THR A 242 14.70 19.34 -12.04
N THR A 243 14.61 18.68 -10.89
CA THR A 243 13.94 17.37 -10.78
C THR A 243 12.43 17.49 -11.08
N LEU A 244 11.76 18.52 -10.54
CA LEU A 244 10.35 18.76 -10.82
C LEU A 244 10.09 19.17 -12.27
N ASP A 245 10.97 19.96 -12.89
CA ASP A 245 10.89 20.32 -14.31
C ASP A 245 11.08 19.09 -15.21
N THR A 246 11.95 18.15 -14.81
CA THR A 246 12.14 16.87 -15.50
C THR A 246 10.89 16.00 -15.40
N ILE A 247 10.30 15.90 -14.19
CA ILE A 247 9.02 15.21 -13.99
C ILE A 247 7.92 15.85 -14.84
N ARG A 248 7.81 17.18 -14.87
CA ARG A 248 6.83 17.88 -15.71
C ARG A 248 7.04 17.59 -17.19
N ALA A 249 8.28 17.71 -17.69
CA ALA A 249 8.59 17.47 -19.09
C ALA A 249 8.25 16.03 -19.52
N LEU A 250 8.52 15.06 -18.63
CA LEU A 250 8.08 13.69 -18.84
C LEU A 250 6.55 13.66 -18.89
N LEU A 251 5.84 14.16 -17.86
CA LEU A 251 4.37 14.23 -17.76
C LEU A 251 3.66 14.90 -18.95
N GLU A 252 4.34 15.81 -19.67
CA GLU A 252 3.84 16.51 -20.85
C GLU A 252 3.99 15.70 -22.16
N GLU A 253 4.66 14.54 -22.14
CA GLU A 253 4.74 13.65 -23.32
C GLU A 253 3.38 13.01 -23.65
N ASP A 254 3.05 12.91 -24.95
CA ASP A 254 1.76 12.45 -25.51
C ASP A 254 1.31 11.03 -25.08
N HIS A 255 2.12 10.30 -24.32
CA HIS A 255 1.92 8.90 -23.96
C HIS A 255 1.76 8.63 -22.46
N ILE A 256 1.65 9.66 -21.62
CA ILE A 256 1.53 9.44 -20.18
C ILE A 256 0.11 9.13 -19.73
N HIS A 257 0.00 8.05 -18.97
CA HIS A 257 -1.26 7.55 -18.46
C HIS A 257 -1.67 8.29 -17.20
N PHE A 258 -2.98 8.50 -17.05
CA PHE A 258 -3.58 9.16 -15.87
C PHE A 258 -3.11 8.57 -14.53
N SER A 259 -2.87 7.27 -14.46
CA SER A 259 -2.36 6.59 -13.26
C SER A 259 -0.93 7.02 -12.89
N GLN A 260 -0.07 7.28 -13.88
CA GLN A 260 1.31 7.74 -13.67
C GLN A 260 1.33 9.21 -13.24
N ALA A 261 0.51 10.05 -13.89
CA ALA A 261 0.31 11.43 -13.48
C ALA A 261 -0.25 11.50 -12.04
N LEU A 262 -1.16 10.59 -11.70
CA LEU A 262 -1.73 10.50 -10.37
C LEU A 262 -0.70 10.04 -9.32
N ASP A 263 0.15 9.06 -9.65
CA ASP A 263 1.24 8.61 -8.80
C ASP A 263 2.30 9.70 -8.58
N ALA A 264 2.64 10.45 -9.64
CA ALA A 264 3.48 11.64 -9.59
C ALA A 264 2.92 12.68 -8.64
N ALA A 265 1.66 13.07 -8.85
CA ALA A 265 0.97 14.06 -8.05
C ALA A 265 0.88 13.63 -6.58
N SER A 266 0.56 12.36 -6.34
CA SER A 266 0.45 11.80 -4.98
C SER A 266 1.80 11.79 -4.26
N SER A 267 2.87 11.43 -4.97
CA SER A 267 4.24 11.41 -4.43
C SER A 267 4.74 12.83 -4.14
N ILE A 268 4.56 13.76 -5.08
CA ILE A 268 4.93 15.17 -4.88
C ILE A 268 4.17 15.77 -3.72
N LEU A 269 2.87 15.50 -3.62
CA LEU A 269 2.06 15.92 -2.49
C LEU A 269 2.58 15.31 -1.19
N HIS A 270 2.92 14.03 -1.17
CA HIS A 270 3.50 13.39 0.01
C HIS A 270 4.81 14.06 0.43
N PHE A 271 5.72 14.34 -0.50
CA PHE A 271 6.96 15.06 -0.21
C PHE A 271 6.68 16.47 0.32
N ALA A 272 5.78 17.22 -0.31
CA ALA A 272 5.39 18.55 0.17
C ALA A 272 4.81 18.51 1.58
N MET A 273 3.98 17.51 1.89
CA MET A 273 3.38 17.33 3.21
C MET A 273 4.38 16.90 4.30
N THR A 274 5.49 16.27 3.92
CA THR A 274 6.40 15.56 4.84
C THR A 274 7.74 16.26 5.01
N LEU A 275 8.26 16.88 3.95
CA LEU A 275 9.58 17.50 3.91
C LEU A 275 9.51 19.01 4.16
N LEU A 276 8.34 19.65 4.02
CA LEU A 276 8.13 21.06 4.37
C LEU A 276 7.67 21.20 5.82
N SER A 277 8.23 22.20 6.53
CA SER A 277 7.91 22.53 7.92
C SER A 277 6.42 22.81 8.16
N ASP A 278 5.78 23.53 7.21
CA ASP A 278 4.36 23.88 7.21
C ASP A 278 3.60 23.21 6.05
N GLY A 279 4.10 22.06 5.58
CA GLY A 279 3.60 21.36 4.39
C GLY A 279 2.07 21.22 4.33
N PRO A 280 1.40 20.73 5.38
CA PRO A 280 -0.06 20.61 5.42
C PRO A 280 -0.82 21.92 5.20
N ASP A 281 -0.35 23.01 5.83
CA ASP A 281 -1.02 24.30 5.74
C ASP A 281 -0.74 24.96 4.39
N ILE A 282 0.48 24.84 3.87
CA ILE A 282 0.87 25.31 2.53
C ILE A 282 0.03 24.60 1.47
N VAL A 283 -0.05 23.27 1.52
CA VAL A 283 -0.86 22.47 0.59
C VAL A 283 -2.34 22.87 0.67
N SER A 284 -2.89 23.02 1.88
CA SER A 284 -4.26 23.48 2.08
C SER A 284 -4.53 24.87 1.48
N GLN A 285 -3.57 25.80 1.60
CA GLN A 285 -3.65 27.15 1.02
C GLN A 285 -3.47 27.17 -0.51
N ILE A 286 -2.63 26.31 -1.08
CA ILE A 286 -2.45 26.21 -2.53
C ILE A 286 -3.79 25.87 -3.22
N PHE A 287 -4.58 24.99 -2.60
CA PHE A 287 -5.87 24.56 -3.15
C PHE A 287 -7.07 25.38 -2.65
N SER A 288 -6.88 26.44 -1.86
CA SER A 288 -7.99 27.20 -1.26
C SER A 288 -8.73 28.10 -2.26
N ASN A 289 -8.10 28.47 -3.38
CA ASN A 289 -8.66 29.42 -4.36
C ASN A 289 -9.20 28.78 -5.65
N GLU A 290 -9.05 27.46 -5.81
CA GLU A 290 -9.45 26.74 -7.04
C GLU A 290 -10.22 25.44 -6.71
N PRO A 291 -11.42 25.53 -6.08
CA PRO A 291 -12.21 24.36 -5.70
C PRO A 291 -12.77 23.57 -6.90
N ASP A 292 -12.88 24.20 -8.08
CA ASP A 292 -13.63 23.66 -9.24
C ASP A 292 -12.81 23.47 -10.53
N THR A 293 -11.58 23.98 -10.63
CA THR A 293 -10.80 23.96 -11.90
C THR A 293 -10.08 22.64 -12.17
N PHE A 294 -9.78 21.85 -11.13
CA PHE A 294 -9.15 20.52 -11.28
C PHE A 294 -10.06 19.36 -10.86
N GLY A 295 -11.30 19.62 -10.39
CA GLY A 295 -12.22 18.56 -9.93
C GLY A 295 -11.72 17.78 -8.70
N ILE A 296 -10.65 18.24 -8.05
CA ILE A 296 -10.05 17.60 -6.88
C ILE A 296 -10.41 18.44 -5.65
N SER A 297 -11.56 18.14 -5.04
CA SER A 297 -11.80 18.65 -3.69
C SER A 297 -10.85 17.95 -2.69
N PRO A 298 -10.49 18.57 -1.56
CA PRO A 298 -9.74 17.91 -0.48
C PRO A 298 -10.43 16.62 0.01
N ASN A 299 -11.76 16.56 -0.12
CA ASN A 299 -12.55 15.36 0.10
C ASN A 299 -12.31 14.31 -0.98
N TYR A 300 -12.27 14.69 -2.26
CA TYR A 300 -11.95 13.79 -3.37
C TYR A 300 -10.51 13.30 -3.24
N LEU A 301 -9.54 14.16 -2.92
CA LEU A 301 -8.15 13.75 -2.73
C LEU A 301 -7.99 12.86 -1.48
N SER A 302 -8.69 13.14 -0.38
CA SER A 302 -8.73 12.26 0.79
C SER A 302 -9.43 10.93 0.50
N GLN A 303 -10.48 10.93 -0.33
CA GLN A 303 -11.19 9.72 -0.79
C GLN A 303 -10.33 8.92 -1.75
N LEU A 304 -9.62 9.56 -2.66
CA LEU A 304 -8.72 8.96 -3.64
C LEU A 304 -7.47 8.39 -2.94
N PHE A 305 -6.91 9.14 -1.99
CA PHE A 305 -5.82 8.69 -1.12
C PHE A 305 -6.27 7.52 -0.25
N LYS A 306 -7.44 7.61 0.39
CA LYS A 306 -8.01 6.49 1.16
C LYS A 306 -8.34 5.29 0.26
N LYS A 307 -8.73 5.52 -0.99
CA LYS A 307 -9.03 4.48 -1.99
C LYS A 307 -7.76 3.78 -2.48
N HIS A 308 -6.64 4.48 -2.63
CA HIS A 308 -5.40 3.89 -3.14
C HIS A 308 -4.42 3.43 -2.04
N MET A 309 -4.41 4.10 -0.88
CA MET A 309 -3.51 3.82 0.25
C MET A 309 -4.19 3.06 1.37
N ASN A 310 -5.51 2.87 1.31
CA ASN A 310 -6.35 2.18 2.30
C ASN A 310 -6.28 2.77 3.73
N VAL A 311 -5.72 3.98 3.87
CA VAL A 311 -5.67 4.79 5.09
C VAL A 311 -6.06 6.21 4.75
N GLY A 312 -6.75 6.90 5.67
CA GLY A 312 -7.06 8.31 5.47
C GLY A 312 -5.78 9.13 5.38
N ILE A 313 -5.75 10.18 4.56
CA ILE A 313 -4.56 11.02 4.40
C ILE A 313 -4.09 11.59 5.75
N SER A 314 -5.02 11.97 6.63
CA SER A 314 -4.72 12.40 8.01
C SER A 314 -4.16 11.29 8.88
N GLU A 315 -4.64 10.04 8.75
CA GLU A 315 -4.10 8.90 9.49
C GLU A 315 -2.70 8.54 9.01
N TYR A 316 -2.47 8.61 7.71
CA TYR A 316 -1.16 8.40 7.10
C TYR A 316 -0.15 9.47 7.54
N ILE A 317 -0.51 10.76 7.46
CA ILE A 317 0.33 11.87 7.94
C ILE A 317 0.63 11.68 9.43
N THR A 318 -0.38 11.30 10.21
CA THR A 318 -0.19 11.04 11.63
C THR A 318 0.79 9.90 11.86
N SER A 319 0.68 8.80 11.10
CA SER A 319 1.63 7.67 11.18
C SER A 319 3.05 8.12 10.82
N GLN A 320 3.23 8.87 9.73
CA GLN A 320 4.53 9.35 9.29
C GLN A 320 5.15 10.33 10.30
N LYS A 321 4.36 11.25 10.86
CA LYS A 321 4.81 12.13 11.95
C LYS A 321 5.24 11.34 13.18
N ILE A 322 4.52 10.25 13.50
CA ILE A 322 4.92 9.37 14.60
C ILE A 322 6.21 8.63 14.26
N ASP A 323 6.38 8.10 13.05
CA ASP A 323 7.61 7.40 12.67
C ASP A 323 8.83 8.33 12.65
N GLU A 324 8.68 9.56 12.17
CA GLU A 324 9.74 10.57 12.24
C GLU A 324 10.04 10.98 13.68
N SER A 325 9.01 11.14 14.51
CA SER A 325 9.20 11.39 15.94
C SER A 325 9.95 10.26 16.64
N ARG A 326 9.82 9.00 16.20
CA ARG A 326 10.58 7.87 16.76
C ARG A 326 12.07 8.01 16.47
N LYS A 327 12.46 8.49 15.28
CA LYS A 327 13.84 8.79 14.92
C LYS A 327 14.37 9.94 15.78
N LEU A 328 13.65 11.06 15.82
CA LEU A 328 14.03 12.22 16.64
C LEU A 328 14.16 11.88 18.13
N LEU A 329 13.31 10.99 18.65
CA LEU A 329 13.37 10.54 20.04
C LEU A 329 14.63 9.71 20.34
N LYS A 330 15.15 8.95 19.37
CA LYS A 330 16.33 8.09 19.52
C LYS A 330 17.64 8.78 19.16
N GLU A 331 17.62 9.65 18.15
CA GLU A 331 18.81 10.24 17.55
C GLU A 331 19.13 11.63 18.12
N THR A 332 18.17 12.27 18.80
CA THR A 332 18.32 13.62 19.32
C THR A 332 17.94 13.74 20.81
N ASN A 333 18.45 14.78 21.45
CA ASN A 333 18.10 15.16 22.83
C ASN A 333 16.97 16.19 22.91
N LEU A 334 16.24 16.44 21.81
CA LEU A 334 15.14 17.41 21.76
C LEU A 334 14.06 17.07 22.79
N LYS A 335 13.47 18.07 23.44
CA LYS A 335 12.39 17.85 24.40
C LYS A 335 11.11 17.44 23.66
N ILE A 336 10.22 16.72 24.36
CA ILE A 336 8.97 16.19 23.79
C ILE A 336 8.07 17.30 23.21
N TYR A 337 8.09 18.51 23.79
CA TYR A 337 7.36 19.65 23.22
C TYR A 337 8.04 20.22 21.97
N GLU A 338 9.37 20.18 21.88
CA GLU A 338 10.14 20.66 20.70
C GLU A 338 9.91 19.72 19.51
N ILE A 339 9.92 18.41 19.77
CA ILE A 339 9.57 17.39 18.76
C ILE A 339 8.12 17.54 18.31
N SER A 340 7.21 17.80 19.25
CA SER A 340 5.79 18.04 18.93
C SER A 340 5.59 19.28 18.05
N ASP A 341 6.30 20.36 18.34
CA ASP A 341 6.24 21.64 17.63
C ASP A 341 6.85 21.51 16.23
N GLN A 342 8.04 20.90 16.14
CA GLN A 342 8.74 20.62 14.89
C GLN A 342 7.95 19.72 13.93
N LEU A 343 7.12 18.82 14.47
CA LEU A 343 6.26 17.94 13.69
C LEU A 343 4.85 18.52 13.47
N GLY A 344 4.60 19.77 13.88
CA GLY A 344 3.34 20.48 13.66
C GLY A 344 2.14 19.81 14.32
N PHE A 345 2.28 19.38 15.59
CA PHE A 345 1.14 18.95 16.41
C PHE A 345 0.61 20.15 17.22
N GLU A 346 -0.72 20.31 17.27
CA GLU A 346 -1.39 21.40 18.00
C GLU A 346 -0.99 21.51 19.49
N SER A 347 -0.59 20.38 20.10
CA SER A 347 -0.02 20.38 21.43
C SER A 347 0.82 19.15 21.70
N SER A 348 1.81 19.29 22.59
CA SER A 348 2.63 18.18 23.10
C SER A 348 1.80 17.09 23.79
N PHE A 349 0.66 17.47 24.37
CA PHE A 349 -0.30 16.53 24.98
C PHE A 349 -1.00 15.68 23.91
N TYR A 350 -1.46 16.30 22.83
CA TYR A 350 -2.07 15.59 21.71
C TYR A 350 -1.06 14.68 21.02
N PHE A 351 0.14 15.17 20.72
CA PHE A 351 1.27 14.36 20.25
C PHE A 351 1.49 13.12 21.11
N SER A 352 1.61 13.29 22.43
CA SER A 352 1.87 12.17 23.35
C SER A 352 0.74 11.13 23.35
N LYS A 353 -0.52 11.57 23.23
CA LYS A 353 -1.69 10.69 23.15
C LYS A 353 -1.70 9.89 21.85
N VAL A 354 -1.41 10.55 20.73
CA VAL A 354 -1.36 9.95 19.40
C VAL A 354 -0.17 8.99 19.27
N PHE A 355 1.01 9.41 19.70
CA PHE A 355 2.22 8.59 19.74
C PHE A 355 1.98 7.31 20.54
N LYS A 356 1.34 7.42 21.71
CA LYS A 356 1.00 6.24 22.53
C LYS A 356 -0.05 5.35 21.88
N LYS A 357 -1.04 5.94 21.21
CA LYS A 357 -2.06 5.17 20.47
C LYS A 357 -1.43 4.34 19.35
N ILE A 358 -0.43 4.88 18.66
CA ILE A 358 0.18 4.25 17.48
C ILE A 358 1.33 3.30 17.86
N THR A 359 2.20 3.69 18.79
CA THR A 359 3.40 2.91 19.15
C THR A 359 3.18 2.00 20.36
N GLY A 360 2.06 2.16 21.07
CA GLY A 360 1.79 1.49 22.34
C GLY A 360 2.55 2.08 23.55
N LEU A 361 3.50 3.01 23.34
CA LEU A 361 4.36 3.57 24.38
C LEU A 361 4.25 5.09 24.44
N SER A 362 4.48 5.72 25.59
CA SER A 362 4.60 7.18 25.59
C SER A 362 5.91 7.62 24.90
N PRO A 363 6.00 8.83 24.32
CA PRO A 363 7.25 9.33 23.74
C PRO A 363 8.45 9.24 24.70
N LYS A 364 8.20 9.48 25.99
CA LYS A 364 9.21 9.39 27.05
C LYS A 364 9.66 7.95 27.29
N ASP A 365 8.72 7.01 27.33
CA ASP A 365 9.04 5.59 27.53
C ASP A 365 9.75 5.01 26.31
N PHE A 366 9.38 5.47 25.10
CA PHE A 366 10.02 5.08 23.86
C PHE A 366 11.49 5.54 23.79
N ARG A 367 11.79 6.76 24.24
CA ARG A 367 13.17 7.27 24.33
C ARG A 367 14.03 6.53 25.35
N ASN A 368 13.45 6.12 26.48
CA ASN A 368 14.18 5.44 27.54
C ASN A 368 14.40 3.95 27.27
N ARG A 369 13.88 3.43 26.16
CA ARG A 369 14.07 2.04 25.75
C ARG A 369 15.42 1.92 25.04
N PRO A 370 16.30 0.99 25.47
CA PRO A 370 17.61 0.79 24.85
C PRO A 370 17.50 0.36 23.38
#